data_AF-A0ABD2WAR7-F1
#
_entry.id   AF-A0ABD2WAR7-F1
#
_cell.length_a   1.000
_cell.length_b   1.000
_cell.length_c   1.000
_cell.angle_alpha   90.00
_cell.angle_beta   90.00
_cell.angle_gamma   90.00
#
_symmetry.space_group_name_H-M   'P 1'
#
loop_
_entity.id
_entity.type
_entity.pdbx_description
1 polymer ?
#
loop_
_entity_poly.entity_id
_entity_poly.type
_entity_poly.pdbx_seq_one_letter_code
_entity_poly.pdbx_strand_id
1 'polypeptide(L)'
;MKIAKAKKGQNVENVVDNVSIDEIKKHNEDSALALFLDLDFSVSQYKALVSDCVQRNARLYPNYTKIDAAKKNCLVQIQHSSDKEVFVSLQNILNKTTERLCDSVTQEWDERSLFNLELVVSIGFDSSSGHVSPHQKSADDTEEKIGTQTSLFVTCFNLLEISCKLKNFENHWINPTPQSIRFTRPLRMSVEKEDCENIRKEMKRLDKEINKLNGYKFILPNKKVVRVKYEIYKTMFDGKCVNSLIENPAASRCPMCLKTAHQFGNSSIDFTPKESSLSFGLSLLHAEIKAFEHLLHLSYRLELDPPGWDVRGITDNSS
;
A
#
# COMPACT_ATOMS: atom_id res chain seq x y z
N MET A 1 5.53 -2.09 -20.48
CA MET A 1 4.59 -0.92 -20.51
C MET A 1 5.42 0.35 -20.67
N LYS A 2 5.53 0.92 -21.88
CA LYS A 2 6.35 2.12 -22.11
C LYS A 2 5.63 3.36 -21.56
N ILE A 3 6.02 3.80 -20.37
CA ILE A 3 5.61 5.10 -19.84
C ILE A 3 6.45 6.16 -20.56
N ALA A 4 5.86 6.80 -21.56
CA ALA A 4 6.43 8.01 -22.14
C ALA A 4 6.41 9.10 -21.05
N LYS A 5 7.59 9.60 -20.66
CA LYS A 5 7.72 10.77 -19.80
C LYS A 5 7.18 11.98 -20.56
N ALA A 6 5.98 12.43 -20.21
CA ALA A 6 5.50 13.75 -20.62
C ALA A 6 6.25 14.82 -19.80
N LYS A 7 7.02 15.68 -20.48
CA LYS A 7 7.58 16.90 -19.89
C LYS A 7 6.42 17.82 -19.49
N LYS A 8 6.36 18.19 -18.21
CA LYS A 8 5.45 19.22 -17.70
C LYS A 8 5.75 20.56 -18.40
N GLY A 9 4.74 21.18 -19.00
CA GLY A 9 4.75 22.61 -19.34
C GLY A 9 4.73 22.98 -20.83
N GLN A 10 3.85 22.38 -21.65
CA GLN A 10 3.47 23.00 -22.93
C GLN A 10 1.95 23.13 -23.02
N ASN A 11 1.51 24.35 -23.34
CA ASN A 11 0.13 24.75 -23.58
C ASN A 11 -0.53 23.82 -24.61
N VAL A 12 -1.74 23.39 -24.30
CA VAL A 12 -2.54 22.39 -25.04
C VAL A 12 -3.09 22.94 -26.38
N GLU A 13 -2.92 24.22 -26.68
CA GLU A 13 -3.60 24.85 -27.83
C GLU A 13 -2.86 24.74 -29.18
N ASN A 14 -1.61 24.25 -29.26
CA ASN A 14 -0.83 24.27 -30.52
C ASN A 14 -0.27 22.92 -30.99
N VAL A 15 -0.84 21.78 -30.57
CA VAL A 15 -0.33 20.44 -30.97
C VAL A 15 -1.09 19.83 -32.15
N VAL A 16 -2.19 20.43 -32.59
CA VAL A 16 -3.04 19.86 -33.65
C VAL A 16 -2.83 20.64 -34.94
N ASP A 17 -1.75 20.37 -35.68
CA ASP A 17 -1.73 20.69 -37.13
C ASP A 17 -0.63 20.00 -37.96
N ASN A 18 0.13 19.04 -37.42
CA ASN A 18 1.03 18.22 -38.24
C ASN A 18 1.17 16.80 -37.67
N VAL A 19 0.05 16.08 -37.59
CA VAL A 19 0.08 14.64 -37.40
C VAL A 19 0.10 14.01 -38.79
N SER A 20 1.25 13.44 -39.20
CA SER A 20 1.28 12.51 -40.34
C SER A 20 0.22 11.44 -40.09
N ILE A 21 -0.45 10.95 -41.14
CA ILE A 21 -1.45 9.88 -41.04
C ILE A 21 -0.71 8.55 -40.76
N ASP A 22 -0.02 8.49 -39.63
CA ASP A 22 0.37 7.26 -38.98
C ASP A 22 -0.92 6.61 -38.47
N GLU A 23 -1.05 5.30 -38.67
CA GLU A 23 -2.26 4.54 -38.31
C GLU A 23 -2.81 4.93 -36.94
N ILE A 24 -4.09 5.30 -36.89
CA ILE A 24 -4.79 5.62 -35.63
C ILE A 24 -4.64 4.43 -34.67
N LYS A 25 -3.82 4.62 -33.64
CA LYS A 25 -3.50 3.57 -32.67
C LYS A 25 -4.68 3.36 -31.73
N LYS A 26 -5.41 2.27 -31.96
CA LYS A 26 -6.54 1.85 -31.11
C LYS A 26 -6.06 1.30 -29.78
N HIS A 27 -6.87 1.48 -28.75
CA HIS A 27 -6.64 0.82 -27.46
C HIS A 27 -6.92 -0.68 -27.57
N ASN A 28 -6.01 -1.49 -27.02
CA ASN A 28 -6.31 -2.87 -26.67
C ASN A 28 -7.02 -2.94 -25.30
N GLU A 29 -7.42 -4.15 -24.89
CA GLU A 29 -8.21 -4.39 -23.68
C GLU A 29 -7.49 -3.90 -22.41
N ASP A 30 -6.19 -4.18 -22.29
CA ASP A 30 -5.38 -3.77 -21.12
C ASP A 30 -5.14 -2.25 -21.07
N SER A 31 -4.81 -1.63 -22.20
CA SER A 31 -4.59 -0.17 -22.26
C SER A 31 -5.88 0.62 -22.03
N ALA A 32 -7.02 0.09 -22.48
CA ALA A 32 -8.33 0.67 -22.19
C ALA A 32 -8.72 0.49 -20.72
N LEU A 33 -8.44 -0.67 -20.12
CA LEU A 33 -8.64 -0.91 -18.69
C LEU A 33 -7.76 0.01 -17.84
N ALA A 34 -6.50 0.22 -18.23
CA ALA A 34 -5.61 1.16 -17.57
C ALA A 34 -6.20 2.58 -17.60
N LEU A 35 -6.63 3.05 -18.77
CA LEU A 35 -7.28 4.35 -18.91
C LEU A 35 -8.56 4.45 -18.06
N PHE A 36 -9.38 3.40 -18.05
CA PHE A 36 -10.60 3.31 -17.25
C PHE A 36 -10.34 3.51 -15.77
N LEU A 37 -9.28 2.89 -15.23
CA LEU A 37 -8.89 3.00 -13.83
C LEU A 37 -8.16 4.32 -13.51
N ASP A 38 -7.27 4.77 -14.39
CA ASP A 38 -6.48 5.99 -14.18
C ASP A 38 -7.35 7.25 -14.18
N LEU A 39 -8.46 7.24 -14.93
CA LEU A 39 -9.44 8.34 -14.98
C LEU A 39 -10.64 8.14 -14.05
N ASP A 40 -10.64 7.07 -13.24
CA ASP A 40 -11.72 6.73 -12.31
C ASP A 40 -13.11 6.72 -12.98
N PHE A 41 -13.20 6.14 -14.18
CA PHE A 41 -14.45 6.09 -14.90
C PHE A 41 -15.43 5.13 -14.23
N SER A 42 -16.69 5.56 -14.14
CA SER A 42 -17.80 4.65 -13.92
C SER A 42 -18.11 3.86 -15.21
N VAL A 43 -18.80 2.73 -15.05
CA VAL A 43 -19.24 1.91 -16.18
C VAL A 43 -20.09 2.71 -17.17
N SER A 44 -20.96 3.59 -16.67
CA SER A 44 -21.82 4.42 -17.52
C SER A 44 -21.02 5.49 -18.28
N GLN A 45 -20.08 6.16 -17.61
CA GLN A 45 -19.18 7.15 -18.24
C GLN A 45 -18.35 6.51 -19.36
N TYR A 46 -17.74 5.35 -19.11
CA TYR A 46 -16.96 4.65 -20.13
C TYR A 46 -17.83 4.21 -21.32
N LYS A 47 -19.03 3.67 -21.06
CA LYS A 47 -19.96 3.29 -22.13
C LYS A 47 -20.41 4.49 -22.97
N ALA A 48 -20.64 5.65 -22.34
CA ALA A 48 -20.98 6.89 -23.04
C ALA A 48 -19.82 7.35 -23.96
N LEU A 49 -18.58 7.33 -23.45
CA LEU A 49 -17.38 7.63 -24.24
C LEU A 49 -17.26 6.72 -25.48
N VAL A 50 -17.39 5.41 -25.29
CA VAL A 50 -17.34 4.44 -26.39
C VAL A 50 -18.45 4.69 -27.40
N SER A 51 -19.67 5.01 -26.93
CA SER A 51 -20.82 5.29 -27.79
C SER A 51 -20.60 6.53 -28.66
N ASP A 52 -20.14 7.65 -28.10
CA ASP A 52 -19.86 8.88 -28.86
C ASP A 52 -18.76 8.64 -29.91
N CYS A 53 -17.71 7.91 -29.54
CA CYS A 53 -16.64 7.51 -30.47
C CYS A 53 -17.18 6.68 -31.64
N VAL A 54 -18.06 5.71 -31.38
CA VAL A 54 -18.69 4.89 -32.43
C VAL A 54 -19.61 5.73 -33.33
N GLN A 55 -20.39 6.65 -32.77
CA GLN A 55 -21.26 7.56 -33.53
C GLN A 55 -20.47 8.46 -34.50
N ARG A 56 -19.24 8.83 -34.11
CA ARG A 56 -18.30 9.59 -34.96
C ARG A 56 -17.44 8.73 -35.88
N ASN A 57 -17.77 7.44 -36.03
CA ASN A 57 -17.02 6.46 -36.81
C ASN A 57 -15.55 6.27 -36.35
N ALA A 58 -15.24 6.59 -35.09
CA ALA A 58 -13.92 6.49 -34.48
C ALA A 58 -13.89 5.33 -33.48
N ARG A 59 -13.68 4.09 -33.96
CA ARG A 59 -13.63 2.88 -33.09
C ARG A 59 -12.30 2.76 -32.35
N LEU A 60 -12.05 3.67 -31.41
CA LEU A 60 -10.79 3.80 -30.66
C LEU A 60 -10.69 2.86 -29.45
N TYR A 61 -11.83 2.59 -28.79
CA TYR A 61 -11.88 1.89 -27.52
C TYR A 61 -12.63 0.55 -27.63
N PRO A 62 -12.19 -0.50 -26.93
CA PRO A 62 -12.95 -1.73 -26.80
C PRO A 62 -14.21 -1.51 -25.96
N ASN A 63 -15.22 -2.34 -26.18
CA ASN A 63 -16.46 -2.31 -25.39
C ASN A 63 -16.20 -2.69 -23.92
N TYR A 64 -17.18 -2.39 -23.05
CA TYR A 64 -17.05 -2.67 -21.61
C TYR A 64 -16.81 -4.16 -21.31
N THR A 65 -17.46 -5.07 -22.05
CA THR A 65 -17.34 -6.51 -21.83
C THR A 65 -15.90 -7.02 -21.96
N LYS A 66 -15.14 -6.47 -22.91
CA LYS A 66 -13.72 -6.80 -23.09
C LYS A 66 -12.86 -6.29 -21.95
N ILE A 67 -13.06 -5.05 -21.50
CA ILE A 67 -12.30 -4.54 -20.34
C ILE A 67 -12.71 -5.24 -19.04
N ASP A 68 -13.95 -5.71 -18.91
CA ASP A 68 -14.40 -6.52 -17.77
C ASP A 68 -13.70 -7.89 -17.74
N ALA A 69 -13.51 -8.52 -18.91
CA ALA A 69 -12.71 -9.74 -19.02
C ALA A 69 -11.24 -9.49 -18.64
N ALA A 70 -10.63 -8.41 -19.13
CA ALA A 70 -9.28 -8.01 -18.73
C ALA A 70 -9.19 -7.72 -17.22
N LYS A 71 -10.21 -7.08 -16.64
CA LYS A 71 -10.28 -6.81 -15.19
C LYS A 71 -10.33 -8.12 -14.40
N LYS A 72 -11.16 -9.08 -14.82
CA LYS A 72 -11.24 -10.41 -14.19
C LYS A 72 -9.92 -11.17 -14.25
N ASN A 73 -9.17 -11.05 -15.34
CA ASN A 73 -7.84 -11.66 -15.46
C ASN A 73 -6.82 -11.07 -14.48
N CYS A 74 -7.08 -9.87 -13.94
CA CYS A 74 -6.26 -9.22 -12.93
C CYS A 74 -6.61 -9.63 -11.49
N LEU A 75 -7.79 -10.24 -11.27
CA LEU A 75 -8.28 -10.56 -9.94
C LEU A 75 -7.59 -11.81 -9.37
N VAL A 76 -7.58 -11.87 -8.05
CA VAL A 76 -7.11 -13.01 -7.25
C VAL A 76 -8.31 -13.75 -6.67
N GLN A 77 -8.16 -15.04 -6.43
CA GLN A 77 -9.19 -15.80 -5.75
C GLN A 77 -9.31 -15.33 -4.30
N ILE A 78 -10.49 -14.84 -3.95
CA ILE A 78 -10.84 -14.47 -2.58
C ILE A 78 -10.91 -15.75 -1.74
N GLN A 79 -10.23 -15.76 -0.60
CA GLN A 79 -10.20 -16.91 0.30
C GLN A 79 -11.41 -16.90 1.25
N HIS A 80 -11.77 -15.73 1.74
CA HIS A 80 -12.94 -15.54 2.58
C HIS A 80 -13.61 -14.20 2.27
N SER A 81 -14.93 -14.21 2.23
CA SER A 81 -15.76 -13.02 2.09
C SER A 81 -16.98 -13.19 2.97
N SER A 82 -17.27 -12.17 3.77
CA SER A 82 -18.47 -12.01 4.58
C SER A 82 -18.89 -10.54 4.52
N ASP A 83 -20.00 -10.19 5.18
CA ASP A 83 -20.47 -8.80 5.27
C ASP A 83 -19.48 -7.90 6.04
N LYS A 84 -18.65 -8.49 6.91
CA LYS A 84 -17.73 -7.75 7.81
C LYS A 84 -16.27 -7.85 7.39
N GLU A 85 -15.91 -8.78 6.51
CA GLU A 85 -14.53 -9.04 6.16
C GLU A 85 -14.37 -9.62 4.76
N VAL A 86 -13.37 -9.12 4.03
CA VAL A 86 -12.83 -9.78 2.83
C VAL A 86 -11.35 -10.05 3.01
N PHE A 87 -10.92 -11.24 2.59
CA PHE A 87 -9.59 -11.75 2.84
C PHE A 87 -9.06 -12.57 1.66
N VAL A 88 -7.79 -12.33 1.32
CA VAL A 88 -7.02 -13.06 0.32
C VAL A 88 -5.73 -13.58 0.97
N SER A 89 -5.36 -14.82 0.64
CA SER A 89 -4.09 -15.41 1.09
C SER A 89 -2.88 -14.63 0.57
N LEU A 90 -1.87 -14.44 1.42
CA LEU A 90 -0.62 -13.78 1.03
C LEU A 90 0.06 -14.48 -0.15
N GLN A 91 0.04 -15.81 -0.17
CA GLN A 91 0.59 -16.61 -1.27
C GLN A 91 -0.10 -16.32 -2.61
N ASN A 92 -1.44 -16.26 -2.63
CA ASN A 92 -2.20 -16.10 -3.87
C ASN A 92 -1.94 -14.74 -4.51
N ILE A 93 -1.95 -13.68 -3.68
CA ILE A 93 -1.74 -12.33 -4.18
C ILE A 93 -0.28 -12.05 -4.56
N LEU A 94 0.70 -12.64 -3.85
CA LEU A 94 2.10 -12.59 -4.26
C LEU A 94 2.31 -13.32 -5.58
N ASN A 95 1.71 -14.51 -5.76
CA ASN A 95 1.81 -15.26 -7.02
C ASN A 95 1.23 -14.45 -8.19
N LYS A 96 0.03 -13.89 -8.03
CA LYS A 96 -0.60 -13.07 -9.08
C LYS A 96 0.18 -11.80 -9.38
N THR A 97 0.71 -11.15 -8.34
CA THR A 97 1.56 -9.95 -8.51
C THR A 97 2.85 -10.31 -9.25
N THR A 98 3.46 -11.43 -8.88
CA THR A 98 4.69 -11.95 -9.49
C THR A 98 4.48 -12.33 -10.94
N GLU A 99 3.40 -13.04 -11.27
CA GLU A 99 3.01 -13.41 -12.63
C GLU A 99 3.00 -12.16 -13.53
N ARG A 100 2.25 -11.13 -13.13
CA ARG A 100 2.13 -9.89 -13.91
C ARG A 100 3.42 -9.09 -13.99
N LEU A 101 4.22 -9.09 -12.92
CA LEU A 101 5.49 -8.39 -12.92
C LEU A 101 6.51 -9.11 -13.81
N CYS A 102 6.54 -10.44 -13.76
CA CYS A 102 7.34 -11.29 -14.65
C CYS A 102 6.97 -11.03 -16.12
N ASP A 103 5.68 -10.97 -16.47
CA ASP A 103 5.26 -10.63 -17.83
C ASP A 103 5.84 -9.29 -18.32
N SER A 104 6.01 -8.31 -17.42
CA SER A 104 6.61 -7.02 -17.77
C SER A 104 8.13 -7.08 -17.84
N VAL A 105 8.81 -7.63 -16.83
CA VAL A 105 10.28 -7.63 -16.80
C VAL A 105 10.88 -8.57 -17.84
N THR A 106 10.19 -9.66 -18.20
CA THR A 106 10.64 -10.62 -19.23
C THR A 106 10.59 -10.04 -20.64
N GLN A 107 9.87 -8.94 -20.87
CA GLN A 107 9.91 -8.19 -22.12
C GLN A 107 11.13 -7.28 -22.22
N GLU A 108 11.73 -6.91 -21.09
CA GLU A 108 12.80 -5.91 -21.01
C GLU A 108 14.16 -6.53 -20.70
N TRP A 109 14.20 -7.66 -19.98
CA TRP A 109 15.43 -8.28 -19.49
C TRP A 109 15.90 -9.43 -20.36
N ASP A 110 17.22 -9.57 -20.48
CA ASP A 110 17.86 -10.72 -21.08
C ASP A 110 17.48 -12.02 -20.37
N GLU A 111 17.32 -13.12 -21.13
CA GLU A 111 17.02 -14.45 -20.57
C GLU A 111 18.01 -14.91 -19.51
N ARG A 112 19.28 -14.52 -19.61
CA ARG A 112 20.35 -14.83 -18.64
C ARG A 112 20.12 -14.21 -17.26
N SER A 113 19.28 -13.19 -17.20
CA SER A 113 18.92 -12.44 -15.99
C SER A 113 17.57 -12.88 -15.41
N LEU A 114 16.93 -13.87 -16.03
CA LEU A 114 15.64 -14.43 -15.60
C LEU A 114 15.85 -15.74 -14.81
N PHE A 115 16.86 -15.78 -13.95
CA PHE A 115 17.15 -16.93 -13.10
C PHE A 115 17.18 -16.52 -11.63
N ASN A 116 16.50 -17.29 -10.78
CA ASN A 116 16.48 -17.08 -9.32
C ASN A 116 16.15 -15.63 -8.94
N LEU A 117 15.00 -15.15 -9.42
CA LEU A 117 14.51 -13.84 -9.06
C LEU A 117 14.09 -13.81 -7.60
N GLU A 118 14.12 -12.62 -7.03
CA GLU A 118 13.58 -12.36 -5.71
C GLU A 118 12.70 -11.12 -5.76
N LEU A 119 11.49 -11.27 -5.23
CA LEU A 119 10.53 -10.19 -5.09
C LEU A 119 10.56 -9.70 -3.64
N VAL A 120 10.91 -8.44 -3.47
CA VAL A 120 10.94 -7.75 -2.19
C VAL A 120 9.66 -6.94 -2.01
N VAL A 121 8.96 -7.16 -0.90
CA VAL A 121 7.75 -6.42 -0.53
C VAL A 121 7.83 -5.98 0.93
N SER A 122 7.13 -4.90 1.27
CA SER A 122 6.89 -4.54 2.67
C SER A 122 5.41 -4.74 3.02
N ILE A 123 5.12 -5.24 4.21
CA ILE A 123 3.76 -5.43 4.72
C ILE A 123 3.45 -4.46 5.85
N GLY A 124 2.16 -4.24 6.06
CA GLY A 124 1.63 -3.45 7.16
C GLY A 124 0.12 -3.54 7.27
N PHE A 125 -0.41 -2.90 8.30
CA PHE A 125 -1.83 -2.65 8.45
C PHE A 125 -2.05 -1.31 9.12
N ASP A 126 -3.22 -0.74 8.85
CA ASP A 126 -3.66 0.54 9.39
C ASP A 126 -5.18 0.52 9.56
N SER A 127 -5.71 1.42 10.38
CA SER A 127 -7.14 1.58 10.58
C SER A 127 -7.61 3.01 10.41
N SER A 128 -8.69 3.15 9.65
CA SER A 128 -9.41 4.40 9.48
C SER A 128 -10.75 4.31 10.20
N SER A 129 -11.09 5.36 10.96
CA SER A 129 -12.37 5.49 11.68
C SER A 129 -13.26 6.55 11.04
N GLY A 130 -14.54 6.56 11.40
CA GLY A 130 -15.50 7.56 10.90
C GLY A 130 -16.19 7.15 9.60
N HIS A 131 -16.15 5.87 9.25
CA HIS A 131 -16.88 5.34 8.11
C HIS A 131 -18.38 5.29 8.40
N VAL A 132 -19.18 5.60 7.38
CA VAL A 132 -20.63 5.54 7.44
C VAL A 132 -21.06 4.08 7.32
N SER A 133 -21.77 3.59 8.32
CA SER A 133 -22.39 2.28 8.26
C SER A 133 -23.52 2.29 7.23
N PRO A 134 -23.53 1.36 6.26
CA PRO A 134 -24.61 1.28 5.30
C PRO A 134 -25.93 0.96 6.03
N HIS A 135 -27.03 1.53 5.56
CA HIS A 135 -28.38 1.30 6.13
C HIS A 135 -28.96 -0.06 5.72
N GLN A 136 -28.10 -1.05 5.47
CA GLN A 136 -28.48 -2.40 5.06
C GLN A 136 -28.27 -3.37 6.22
N LYS A 137 -29.20 -4.31 6.40
CA LYS A 137 -29.07 -5.36 7.42
C LYS A 137 -28.00 -6.35 6.99
N SER A 138 -27.01 -6.61 7.86
CA SER A 138 -26.08 -7.71 7.64
C SER A 138 -26.74 -9.02 8.05
N ALA A 139 -26.35 -10.13 7.42
CA ALA A 139 -26.89 -11.46 7.73
C ALA A 139 -26.51 -11.92 9.16
N ASP A 140 -25.45 -11.34 9.72
CA ASP A 140 -24.84 -11.70 11.01
C ASP A 140 -25.27 -10.80 12.18
N ASP A 141 -26.12 -9.80 11.95
CA ASP A 141 -26.58 -8.89 13.01
C ASP A 141 -27.92 -9.36 13.58
N THR A 142 -27.88 -9.91 14.80
CA THR A 142 -29.08 -10.21 15.61
C THR A 142 -29.71 -8.97 16.25
N GLU A 143 -29.07 -7.80 16.17
CA GLU A 143 -29.57 -6.55 16.75
C GLU A 143 -29.34 -5.36 15.80
N GLU A 144 -30.36 -4.50 15.65
CA GLU A 144 -30.26 -3.23 14.93
C GLU A 144 -29.36 -2.24 15.68
N LYS A 145 -28.05 -2.25 15.40
CA LYS A 145 -27.17 -1.14 15.80
C LYS A 145 -27.32 0.02 14.82
N ILE A 146 -28.38 0.80 15.00
CA ILE A 146 -28.60 2.07 14.32
C ILE A 146 -27.44 3.03 14.67
N GLY A 147 -26.71 3.50 13.66
CA GLY A 147 -25.90 4.72 13.76
C GLY A 147 -24.49 4.64 14.36
N THR A 148 -23.83 3.48 14.40
CA THR A 148 -22.43 3.43 14.88
C THR A 148 -21.44 3.72 13.75
N GLN A 149 -20.60 4.75 13.92
CA GLN A 149 -19.41 4.94 13.09
C GLN A 149 -18.57 3.67 13.14
N THR A 150 -18.18 3.18 11.97
CA THR A 150 -17.36 1.97 11.85
C THR A 150 -15.91 2.33 11.61
N SER A 151 -15.03 1.43 12.06
CA SER A 151 -13.62 1.44 11.72
C SER A 151 -13.37 0.40 10.66
N LEU A 152 -12.55 0.74 9.68
CA LEU A 152 -12.04 -0.16 8.68
C LEU A 152 -10.59 -0.47 9.05
N PHE A 153 -10.28 -1.75 9.24
CA PHE A 153 -8.92 -2.24 9.45
C PHE A 153 -8.44 -2.88 8.15
N VAL A 154 -7.34 -2.37 7.60
CA VAL A 154 -6.85 -2.78 6.28
C VAL A 154 -5.42 -3.28 6.42
N THR A 155 -5.20 -4.51 5.99
CA THR A 155 -3.88 -5.09 5.85
C THR A 155 -3.47 -5.07 4.40
N CYS A 156 -2.25 -4.64 4.11
CA CYS A 156 -1.74 -4.54 2.76
C CYS A 156 -0.24 -4.87 2.69
N PHE A 157 0.23 -5.04 1.46
CA PHE A 157 1.67 -5.01 1.18
C PHE A 157 1.96 -4.04 0.05
N ASN A 158 3.16 -3.50 0.05
CA ASN A 158 3.67 -2.62 -0.97
C ASN A 158 4.82 -3.30 -1.70
N LEU A 159 4.80 -3.19 -3.02
CA LEU A 159 5.83 -3.74 -3.89
C LEU A 159 7.06 -2.82 -3.90
N LEU A 160 8.24 -3.37 -3.61
CA LEU A 160 9.48 -2.59 -3.55
C LEU A 160 10.39 -2.86 -4.74
N GLU A 161 10.72 -4.12 -4.97
CA GLU A 161 11.73 -4.51 -5.96
C GLU A 161 11.48 -5.94 -6.46
N ILE A 162 11.82 -6.20 -7.72
CA ILE A 162 12.17 -7.54 -8.17
C ILE A 162 13.58 -7.50 -8.76
N SER A 163 14.45 -8.44 -8.38
CA SER A 163 15.82 -8.46 -8.88
C SER A 163 16.39 -9.87 -9.06
N CYS A 164 17.41 -9.93 -9.91
CA CYS A 164 18.25 -11.10 -10.12
C CYS A 164 19.49 -11.00 -9.23
N LYS A 165 19.61 -11.85 -8.21
CA LYS A 165 20.74 -11.85 -7.26
C LYS A 165 21.98 -12.65 -7.74
N LEU A 166 22.14 -12.91 -9.04
CA LEU A 166 23.30 -13.61 -9.58
C LEU A 166 24.48 -12.63 -9.75
N LYS A 167 25.64 -12.98 -9.17
CA LYS A 167 26.85 -12.13 -9.03
C LYS A 167 27.35 -11.41 -10.31
N ASN A 168 26.93 -11.84 -11.49
CA ASN A 168 27.38 -11.29 -12.79
C ASN A 168 26.23 -10.70 -13.63
N PHE A 169 24.98 -10.78 -13.15
CA PHE A 169 23.79 -10.32 -13.86
C PHE A 169 22.88 -9.57 -12.89
N GLU A 170 23.16 -8.28 -12.73
CA GLU A 170 22.36 -7.40 -11.89
C GLU A 170 21.31 -6.71 -12.77
N ASN A 171 20.12 -7.29 -12.82
CA ASN A 171 18.94 -6.62 -13.33
C ASN A 171 17.96 -6.47 -12.16
N HIS A 172 17.48 -5.24 -12.00
CA HIS A 172 16.50 -4.89 -10.99
C HIS A 172 15.39 -4.06 -11.62
N TRP A 173 14.18 -4.30 -11.16
CA TRP A 173 13.07 -3.39 -11.35
C TRP A 173 12.73 -2.90 -9.96
N ILE A 174 12.90 -1.60 -9.77
CA ILE A 174 12.60 -0.92 -8.51
C ILE A 174 11.30 -0.16 -8.74
N ASN A 175 10.38 -0.25 -7.78
CA ASN A 175 9.16 0.52 -7.83
C ASN A 175 9.51 2.02 -7.92
N PRO A 176 9.12 2.73 -9.00
CA PRO A 176 9.49 4.12 -9.20
C PRO A 176 8.80 5.07 -8.22
N THR A 177 7.71 4.63 -7.60
CA THR A 177 6.94 5.39 -6.61
C THR A 177 6.52 4.49 -5.45
N PRO A 178 7.45 4.09 -4.55
CA PRO A 178 7.17 3.18 -3.44
C PRO A 178 6.07 3.70 -2.51
N GLN A 179 5.90 5.01 -2.37
CA GLN A 179 4.86 5.60 -1.52
C GLN A 179 3.49 5.74 -2.21
N SER A 180 3.36 5.28 -3.47
CA SER A 180 2.09 5.38 -4.20
C SER A 180 1.17 4.21 -3.90
N ILE A 181 -0.10 4.53 -3.64
CA ILE A 181 -1.19 3.55 -3.52
C ILE A 181 -1.31 2.62 -4.75
N ARG A 182 -0.80 3.04 -5.92
CA ARG A 182 -0.81 2.25 -7.17
C ARG A 182 -0.08 0.91 -7.03
N PHE A 183 0.91 0.83 -6.15
CA PHE A 183 1.72 -0.37 -5.93
C PHE A 183 1.41 -1.08 -4.60
N THR A 184 0.49 -0.53 -3.82
CA THR A 184 -0.06 -1.18 -2.64
C THR A 184 -1.10 -2.22 -3.05
N ARG A 185 -1.13 -3.35 -2.35
CA ARG A 185 -1.99 -4.49 -2.61
C ARG A 185 -2.73 -4.86 -1.33
N PRO A 186 -4.07 -4.74 -1.29
CA PRO A 186 -4.84 -5.11 -0.11
C PRO A 186 -4.84 -6.64 0.06
N LEU A 187 -4.62 -7.09 1.29
CA LEU A 187 -4.65 -8.50 1.71
C LEU A 187 -5.96 -8.82 2.44
N ARG A 188 -6.36 -7.91 3.34
CA ARG A 188 -7.54 -8.05 4.19
C ARG A 188 -8.16 -6.70 4.41
N MET A 189 -9.48 -6.65 4.39
CA MET A 189 -10.26 -5.49 4.81
C MET A 189 -11.36 -5.98 5.74
N SER A 190 -11.40 -5.45 6.95
CA SER A 190 -12.35 -5.85 7.99
C SER A 190 -13.00 -4.65 8.66
N VAL A 191 -14.28 -4.77 8.99
CA VAL A 191 -15.02 -3.78 9.77
C VAL A 191 -14.78 -4.03 11.25
N GLU A 192 -13.62 -3.59 11.74
CA GLU A 192 -13.19 -3.73 13.13
C GLU A 192 -12.33 -2.55 13.56
N LYS A 193 -12.26 -2.31 14.87
CA LYS A 193 -11.40 -1.27 15.44
C LYS A 193 -9.97 -1.76 15.57
N GLU A 194 -9.02 -0.85 15.38
CA GLU A 194 -7.64 -1.11 15.74
C GLU A 194 -7.46 -1.06 17.26
N ASP A 195 -7.26 -2.25 17.83
CA ASP A 195 -6.88 -2.45 19.22
C ASP A 195 -5.71 -3.45 19.33
N CYS A 196 -5.16 -3.57 20.54
CA CYS A 196 -4.01 -4.43 20.81
C CYS A 196 -4.27 -5.91 20.52
N GLU A 197 -5.52 -6.38 20.61
CA GLU A 197 -5.87 -7.77 20.35
C GLU A 197 -5.88 -8.03 18.84
N ASN A 198 -6.58 -7.19 18.08
CA ASN A 198 -6.70 -7.28 16.63
C ASN A 198 -5.34 -7.13 15.94
N ILE A 199 -4.52 -6.16 16.36
CA ILE A 199 -3.15 -5.96 15.89
C ILE A 199 -2.33 -7.25 16.04
N ARG A 200 -2.35 -7.87 17.23
CA ARG A 200 -1.55 -9.08 17.51
C ARG A 200 -2.11 -10.30 16.81
N LYS A 201 -3.44 -10.44 16.73
CA LYS A 201 -4.12 -11.52 16.01
C LYS A 201 -3.73 -11.48 14.54
N GLU A 202 -3.77 -10.30 13.93
CA GLU A 202 -3.41 -10.11 12.52
C GLU A 202 -1.93 -10.37 12.27
N MET A 203 -1.04 -9.84 13.11
CA MET A 203 0.40 -10.09 12.96
C MET A 203 0.74 -11.57 13.09
N LYS A 204 0.12 -12.28 14.06
CA LYS A 204 0.27 -13.74 14.21
C LYS A 204 -0.22 -14.50 12.97
N ARG A 205 -1.29 -14.02 12.31
CA ARG A 205 -1.77 -14.59 11.04
C ARG A 205 -0.75 -14.38 9.94
N LEU A 206 -0.26 -13.15 9.76
CA LEU A 206 0.74 -12.81 8.75
C LEU A 206 2.02 -13.62 8.94
N ASP A 207 2.53 -13.74 10.16
CA ASP A 207 3.72 -14.55 10.45
C ASP A 207 3.53 -16.02 10.10
N LYS A 208 2.35 -16.59 10.37
CA LYS A 208 2.02 -17.96 9.96
C LYS A 208 2.00 -18.12 8.44
N GLU A 209 1.50 -17.13 7.70
CA GLU A 209 1.50 -17.17 6.24
C GLU A 209 2.90 -16.99 5.65
N ILE A 210 3.67 -16.04 6.16
CA ILE A 210 5.07 -15.78 5.76
C ILE A 210 5.92 -17.05 5.93
N ASN A 211 5.82 -17.71 7.08
CA ASN A 211 6.58 -18.94 7.36
C ASN A 211 6.19 -20.12 6.47
N LYS A 212 5.02 -20.06 5.80
CA LYS A 212 4.53 -21.09 4.88
C LYS A 212 4.67 -20.69 3.41
N LEU A 213 5.23 -19.52 3.11
CA LEU A 213 5.37 -19.04 1.74
C LEU A 213 6.27 -19.97 0.93
N ASN A 214 5.80 -20.28 -0.27
CA ASN A 214 6.55 -20.98 -1.28
C ASN A 214 6.88 -20.01 -2.41
N GLY A 215 8.07 -20.17 -2.99
CA GLY A 215 8.44 -19.44 -4.20
C GLY A 215 7.52 -19.78 -5.37
N TYR A 216 7.44 -18.85 -6.32
CA TYR A 216 6.61 -18.99 -7.51
C TYR A 216 7.41 -19.47 -8.72
N LYS A 217 6.76 -20.23 -9.60
CA LYS A 217 7.34 -20.74 -10.84
C LYS A 217 6.61 -20.10 -12.01
N PHE A 218 7.30 -19.19 -12.69
CA PHE A 218 6.80 -18.55 -13.90
C PHE A 218 7.33 -19.29 -15.13
N ILE A 219 6.45 -19.59 -16.10
CA ILE A 219 6.81 -20.33 -17.31
C ILE A 219 6.89 -19.36 -18.47
N LEU A 220 8.08 -19.23 -19.05
CA LEU A 220 8.31 -18.41 -20.24
C LEU A 220 7.68 -19.05 -21.50
N PRO A 221 7.44 -18.28 -22.57
CA PRO A 221 6.94 -18.81 -23.84
C PRO A 221 7.81 -19.93 -24.43
N ASN A 222 9.12 -19.87 -24.19
CA ASN A 222 10.10 -20.90 -24.58
C ASN A 222 10.12 -22.12 -23.63
N LYS A 223 9.15 -22.25 -22.72
CA LYS A 223 9.01 -23.30 -21.69
C LYS A 223 10.10 -23.34 -20.62
N LYS A 224 11.00 -22.35 -20.56
CA LYS A 224 11.95 -22.22 -19.45
C LYS A 224 11.21 -21.77 -18.19
N VAL A 225 11.67 -22.25 -17.04
CA VAL A 225 11.05 -21.97 -15.73
C VAL A 225 11.89 -20.95 -14.98
N VAL A 226 11.29 -19.80 -14.69
CA VAL A 226 11.82 -18.77 -13.81
C VAL A 226 11.32 -19.05 -12.40
N ARG A 227 12.24 -19.11 -11.43
CA ARG A 227 11.89 -19.28 -10.01
C ARG A 227 11.99 -17.93 -9.32
N VAL A 228 10.94 -17.55 -8.61
CA VAL A 228 10.87 -16.31 -7.85
C VAL A 228 10.73 -16.64 -6.37
N LYS A 229 11.62 -16.11 -5.54
CA LYS A 229 11.54 -16.15 -4.07
C LYS A 229 10.91 -14.86 -3.54
N TYR A 230 10.39 -14.92 -2.33
CA TYR A 230 9.78 -13.76 -1.67
C TYR A 230 10.61 -13.35 -0.47
N GLU A 231 10.90 -12.05 -0.39
CA GLU A 231 11.53 -11.41 0.76
C GLU A 231 10.53 -10.38 1.32
N ILE A 232 10.15 -10.56 2.59
CA ILE A 232 9.06 -9.81 3.22
C ILE A 232 9.63 -8.94 4.35
N TYR A 233 9.47 -7.63 4.23
CA TYR A 233 9.81 -6.65 5.25
C TYR A 233 8.57 -6.18 6.02
N LYS A 234 8.72 -5.90 7.31
CA LYS A 234 7.62 -5.50 8.20
C LYS A 234 7.68 -4.00 8.50
N THR A 235 7.66 -3.13 7.48
CA THR A 235 8.02 -1.70 7.69
C THR A 235 6.88 -0.71 7.56
N MET A 236 5.67 -1.16 7.22
CA MET A 236 4.50 -0.27 7.06
C MET A 236 3.63 -0.27 8.33
N PHE A 237 4.23 0.00 9.48
CA PHE A 237 3.53 0.12 10.76
C PHE A 237 3.68 1.52 11.34
N ASP A 238 2.61 2.00 12.00
CA ASP A 238 2.69 3.20 12.82
C ASP A 238 3.30 2.89 14.20
N GLY A 239 3.65 3.94 14.94
CA GLY A 239 4.25 3.79 16.27
C GLY A 239 3.30 3.10 17.27
N LYS A 240 1.98 3.26 17.11
CA LYS A 240 0.98 2.65 17.98
C LYS A 240 0.93 1.13 17.77
N CYS A 241 0.86 0.67 16.53
CA CYS A 241 0.92 -0.73 16.15
C CYS A 241 2.21 -1.37 16.66
N VAL A 242 3.37 -0.72 16.43
CA VAL A 242 4.65 -1.26 16.92
C VAL A 242 4.62 -1.41 18.44
N ASN A 243 4.12 -0.41 19.18
CA ASN A 243 3.97 -0.52 20.64
C ASN A 243 3.10 -1.72 21.06
N SER A 244 1.96 -1.93 20.39
CA SER A 244 1.10 -3.08 20.64
C SER A 244 1.81 -4.41 20.36
N LEU A 245 2.56 -4.50 19.26
CA LEU A 245 3.27 -5.70 18.81
C LEU A 245 4.44 -6.09 19.72
N ILE A 246 5.19 -5.12 20.22
CA ILE A 246 6.29 -5.36 21.17
C ILE A 246 5.82 -5.42 22.62
N GLU A 247 4.51 -5.31 22.87
CA GLU A 247 3.92 -5.28 24.22
C GLU A 247 4.47 -4.14 25.09
N ASN A 248 4.69 -2.96 24.47
CA ASN A 248 5.01 -1.74 25.20
C ASN A 248 3.72 -1.12 25.75
N PRO A 249 3.53 -1.08 27.09
CA PRO A 249 2.26 -0.66 27.69
C PRO A 249 1.98 0.85 27.56
N ALA A 250 2.97 1.67 27.21
CA ALA A 250 2.83 3.12 27.15
C ALA A 250 3.33 3.69 25.82
N ALA A 251 2.44 4.39 25.10
CA ALA A 251 2.79 5.09 23.87
C ALA A 251 3.80 6.24 24.07
N SER A 252 3.98 6.70 25.32
CA SER A 252 4.98 7.69 25.72
C SER A 252 6.39 7.13 25.90
N ARG A 253 6.56 5.81 25.84
CA ARG A 253 7.88 5.14 25.83
C ARG A 253 8.33 4.91 24.41
N CYS A 254 9.64 5.00 24.18
CA CYS A 254 10.21 4.69 22.88
C CYS A 254 9.93 3.22 22.51
N PRO A 255 9.34 2.93 21.34
CA PRO A 255 9.09 1.55 20.91
C PRO A 255 10.39 0.77 20.65
N MET A 256 11.51 1.45 20.43
CA MET A 256 12.78 0.78 20.11
C MET A 256 13.54 0.35 21.36
N CYS A 257 13.62 1.20 22.39
CA CYS A 257 14.42 0.92 23.59
C CYS A 257 13.61 0.90 24.90
N LEU A 258 12.29 1.09 24.83
CA LEU A 258 11.35 1.12 25.96
C LEU A 258 11.59 2.22 27.00
N LYS A 259 12.51 3.16 26.74
CA LYS A 259 12.83 4.28 27.64
C LYS A 259 11.76 5.37 27.60
N THR A 260 11.55 6.03 28.73
CA THR A 260 10.64 7.17 28.88
C THR A 260 11.32 8.48 28.50
N ALA A 261 10.53 9.54 28.22
CA ALA A 261 11.05 10.89 27.98
C ALA A 261 11.96 11.39 29.12
N HIS A 262 11.58 11.15 30.39
CA HIS A 262 12.40 11.52 31.55
C HIS A 262 13.77 10.83 31.54
N GLN A 263 13.83 9.57 31.10
CA GLN A 263 15.09 8.85 30.98
C GLN A 263 15.98 9.50 29.91
N PHE A 264 15.45 9.89 28.75
CA PHE A 264 16.22 10.57 27.70
C PHE A 264 16.80 11.93 28.12
N GLY A 265 16.22 12.61 29.12
CA GLY A 265 16.75 13.87 29.65
C GLY A 265 18.07 13.72 30.42
N ASN A 266 18.48 12.49 30.76
CA ASN A 266 19.75 12.22 31.42
C ASN A 266 20.84 11.91 30.37
N SER A 267 21.94 12.65 30.38
CA SER A 267 23.04 12.55 29.39
C SER A 267 23.80 11.21 29.39
N SER A 268 23.55 10.33 30.36
CA SER A 268 24.29 9.06 30.55
C SER A 268 23.55 7.83 30.03
N ILE A 269 22.59 8.01 29.12
CA ILE A 269 21.73 6.92 28.63
C ILE A 269 22.36 6.22 27.43
N ASP A 270 22.76 4.96 27.61
CA ASP A 270 23.12 4.08 26.49
C ASP A 270 21.89 3.62 25.72
N PHE A 271 21.92 3.69 24.40
CA PHE A 271 20.85 3.15 23.56
C PHE A 271 21.01 1.63 23.42
N THR A 272 20.05 0.88 23.97
CA THR A 272 19.97 -0.57 23.79
C THR A 272 18.60 -0.90 23.19
N PRO A 273 18.53 -1.30 21.91
CA PRO A 273 17.27 -1.63 21.28
C PRO A 273 16.75 -2.97 21.81
N LYS A 274 15.43 -3.10 21.90
CA LYS A 274 14.75 -4.38 22.01
C LYS A 274 14.87 -5.09 20.66
N GLU A 275 15.50 -6.25 20.60
CA GLU A 275 15.82 -6.92 19.33
C GLU A 275 14.60 -7.07 18.39
N SER A 276 13.44 -7.44 18.92
CA SER A 276 12.22 -7.60 18.11
C SER A 276 11.73 -6.30 17.48
N SER A 277 12.04 -5.14 18.06
CA SER A 277 11.62 -3.82 17.56
C SER A 277 12.30 -3.44 16.24
N LEU A 278 13.53 -3.91 16.01
CA LEU A 278 14.32 -3.56 14.84
C LEU A 278 13.72 -4.09 13.52
N SER A 279 12.86 -5.10 13.61
CA SER A 279 12.18 -5.68 12.45
C SER A 279 11.07 -4.80 11.87
N PHE A 280 10.59 -3.80 12.62
CA PHE A 280 9.39 -3.02 12.25
C PHE A 280 9.66 -1.73 11.46
N GLY A 281 10.93 -1.45 11.14
CA GLY A 281 11.33 -0.23 10.44
C GLY A 281 11.08 1.05 11.25
N LEU A 282 11.28 2.20 10.60
CA LEU A 282 11.07 3.53 11.18
C LEU A 282 9.83 4.18 10.57
N SER A 283 8.89 4.62 11.41
CA SER A 283 7.69 5.35 10.97
C SER A 283 8.03 6.83 10.74
N LEU A 284 8.58 7.14 9.56
CA LEU A 284 9.03 8.51 9.21
C LEU A 284 7.89 9.54 9.29
N LEU A 285 6.68 9.19 8.84
CA LEU A 285 5.51 10.05 8.92
C LEU A 285 5.24 10.50 10.36
N HIS A 286 5.24 9.56 11.31
CA HIS A 286 5.00 9.88 12.71
C HIS A 286 6.19 10.61 13.35
N ALA A 287 7.41 10.35 12.90
CA ALA A 287 8.58 11.11 13.34
C ALA A 287 8.44 12.59 12.99
N GLU A 288 8.02 12.92 11.76
CA GLU A 288 7.80 14.31 11.33
C GLU A 288 6.65 14.97 12.08
N ILE A 289 5.49 14.30 12.17
CA ILE A 289 4.33 14.83 12.92
C ILE A 289 4.68 15.09 14.38
N LYS A 290 5.37 14.14 15.03
CA LYS A 290 5.74 14.28 16.45
C LYS A 290 6.83 15.31 16.68
N ALA A 291 7.77 15.47 15.74
CA ALA A 291 8.76 16.54 15.81
C ALA A 291 8.07 17.91 15.71
N PHE A 292 7.14 18.09 14.77
CA PHE A 292 6.38 19.32 14.63
C PHE A 292 5.52 19.61 15.87
N GLU A 293 4.78 18.62 16.37
CA GLU A 293 4.00 18.72 17.61
C GLU A 293 4.89 19.14 18.79
N HIS A 294 6.08 18.55 18.90
CA HIS A 294 7.03 18.87 19.97
C HIS A 294 7.55 20.31 19.89
N LEU A 295 7.85 20.80 18.69
CA LEU A 295 8.27 22.19 18.48
C LEU A 295 7.17 23.18 18.85
N LEU A 296 5.90 22.87 18.55
CA LEU A 296 4.75 23.67 19.00
C LEU A 296 4.61 23.66 20.52
N HIS A 297 4.71 22.49 21.16
CA HIS A 297 4.70 22.42 22.63
C HIS A 297 5.84 23.24 23.24
N LEU A 298 7.02 23.23 22.62
CA LEU A 298 8.15 24.04 23.08
C LEU A 298 7.85 25.54 22.95
N SER A 299 7.28 26.00 21.84
CA SER A 299 6.95 27.42 21.66
C SER A 299 5.97 27.91 22.72
N TYR A 300 4.90 27.15 23.00
CA TYR A 300 3.93 27.53 24.02
C TYR A 300 4.51 27.52 25.44
N ARG A 301 5.39 26.55 25.74
CA ARG A 301 5.94 26.37 27.09
C ARG A 301 7.03 27.37 27.46
N LEU A 302 7.69 27.95 26.47
CA LEU A 302 8.67 29.03 26.70
C LEU A 302 8.00 30.34 27.13
N GLU A 303 6.71 30.52 26.85
CA GLU A 303 5.92 31.69 27.26
C GLU A 303 5.34 31.57 28.69
N LEU A 304 5.39 30.38 29.30
CA LEU A 304 4.93 30.16 30.67
C LEU A 304 5.90 30.78 31.67
N ASP A 305 5.38 31.20 32.83
CA ASP A 305 6.18 31.70 33.95
C ASP A 305 5.94 30.86 35.23
N PRO A 306 6.90 30.05 35.68
CA PRO A 306 8.19 29.77 35.03
C PRO A 306 8.03 28.85 33.80
N PRO A 307 8.95 28.89 32.83
CA PRO A 307 8.95 27.95 31.72
C PRO A 307 9.05 26.51 32.24
N GLY A 308 8.16 25.63 31.76
CA GLY A 308 8.01 24.29 32.33
C GLY A 308 7.53 23.26 31.32
N TRP A 309 7.95 22.00 31.53
CA TRP A 309 7.47 20.85 30.73
C TRP A 309 6.04 20.43 31.09
N ASP A 310 5.63 20.66 32.33
CA ASP A 310 4.28 20.36 32.82
C ASP A 310 3.48 21.65 32.92
N VAL A 311 2.35 21.69 32.21
CA VAL A 311 1.39 22.81 32.22
C VAL A 311 0.34 22.67 33.32
N ARG A 312 0.28 21.52 34.01
CA ARG A 312 -0.72 21.28 35.05
C ARG A 312 -0.39 22.11 36.29
N GLY A 313 -1.29 23.03 36.64
CA GLY A 313 -1.16 23.89 37.83
C GLY A 313 -0.62 25.28 37.57
N ILE A 314 -0.34 25.64 36.31
CA ILE A 314 0.01 27.01 35.91
C ILE A 314 -1.29 27.73 35.54
N THR A 315 -1.62 28.81 36.25
CA THR A 315 -2.71 29.72 35.88
C THR A 315 -2.23 30.59 34.73
N ASP A 316 -2.94 30.56 33.60
CA ASP A 316 -2.68 31.46 32.47
C ASP A 316 -2.66 32.92 32.95
N ASN A 317 -1.51 33.59 32.83
CA ASN A 317 -1.37 35.03 33.05
C ASN A 317 -1.65 35.83 31.77
N SER A 318 -2.51 35.33 30.88
CA SER A 318 -2.90 36.08 29.67
C SER A 318 -3.98 37.11 29.99
N SER A 319 -3.52 38.33 30.28
CA SER A 319 -4.24 39.59 30.08
C SER A 319 -4.11 40.05 28.64
#